data_AF-A0A913ZXY4-F1
#
_entry.id   AF-A0A913ZXY4-F1
#
_cell.length_a   1.000
_cell.length_b   1.000
_cell.length_c   1.000
_cell.angle_alpha   90.00
_cell.angle_beta   90.00
_cell.angle_gamma   90.00
#
_symmetry.space_group_name_H-M   'P 1'
#
loop_
_entity.id
_entity.type
_entity.pdbx_description
1 polymer ?
#
loop_
_entity_poly.entity_id
_entity_poly.type
_entity_poly.pdbx_seq_one_letter_code
_entity_poly.pdbx_strand_id
1 'polypeptide(L)'
;MANSLQKLKLQRAAFCAWKKTVEMLGCNNQNRCYHLQTCSKNYLVTEARTCHSNQPQRVIPQVALCSLPWKMQSRVHGYGDTRILPHPARRKSSFQQSSQAATNPLLKLQSFVAQPILQDREMIFTPSEADIARASELFVPSAGHRIEFVKGAYYPEEAPVYKLPEIAFIGRSNVGKSSLIKALFSEVEGLKVRTSNTPGHTKLLLFFQVGRAFSLVDMPGYGYRQPANFITSAEGFLKTRKNLRNTFLLIDSSVGLQKWDYVAIEMLEEFSIPYLVVLTKSDKASKRQLIESIMTMSKVIREHTQGCLPQPFLVSSKSGEGLPFLKGFIAYTTGNLLLQKS
;
A
#
# COMPACT_ATOMS: atom_id res chain seq x y z
N MET A 1 -25.06 27.27 1.47
CA MET A 1 -24.40 26.00 1.10
C MET A 1 -24.55 25.62 -0.40
N ALA A 2 -25.06 26.49 -1.28
CA ALA A 2 -25.20 26.18 -2.72
C ALA A 2 -23.99 26.57 -3.60
N ASN A 3 -23.05 27.38 -3.08
CA ASN A 3 -21.96 27.95 -3.88
C ASN A 3 -20.68 27.09 -3.99
N SER A 4 -20.52 26.04 -3.18
CA SER A 4 -19.36 25.13 -3.25
C SER A 4 -19.54 24.05 -4.32
N LEU A 5 -20.77 23.53 -4.48
CA LEU A 5 -21.12 22.53 -5.49
C LEU A 5 -21.10 23.09 -6.93
N GLN A 6 -21.37 24.38 -7.12
CA GLN A 6 -21.24 25.04 -8.42
C GLN A 6 -19.78 25.29 -8.82
N LYS A 7 -18.89 25.62 -7.87
CA LYS A 7 -17.44 25.69 -8.12
C LYS A 7 -16.85 24.33 -8.52
N LEU A 8 -17.36 23.23 -7.96
CA LEU A 8 -17.01 21.84 -8.30
C LEU A 8 -17.38 21.45 -9.75
N LYS A 9 -18.44 22.02 -10.33
CA LYS A 9 -18.80 21.78 -11.74
C LYS A 9 -17.92 22.58 -12.71
N LEU A 10 -17.56 23.82 -12.36
CA LEU A 10 -16.71 24.68 -13.20
C LEU A 10 -15.25 24.23 -13.23
N GLN A 11 -14.69 23.71 -12.13
CA GLN A 11 -13.33 23.17 -12.11
C GLN A 11 -13.18 21.85 -12.87
N ARG A 12 -14.24 21.04 -12.97
CA ARG A 12 -14.26 19.83 -13.82
C ARG A 12 -14.18 20.16 -15.33
N ALA A 13 -14.75 21.29 -15.77
CA ALA A 13 -14.68 21.71 -17.16
C ALA A 13 -13.27 22.19 -17.56
N ALA A 14 -12.54 22.84 -16.65
CA ALA A 14 -11.15 23.24 -16.87
C ALA A 14 -10.18 22.04 -16.94
N PHE A 15 -10.53 20.93 -16.28
CA PHE A 15 -9.69 19.71 -16.22
C PHE A 15 -9.62 18.93 -17.54
N CYS A 16 -10.56 19.16 -18.49
CA CYS A 16 -10.53 18.54 -19.82
C CYS A 16 -9.49 19.17 -20.76
N ALA A 17 -8.95 20.35 -20.45
CA ALA A 17 -8.09 21.09 -21.38
C ALA A 17 -6.59 20.76 -21.28
N TRP A 18 -6.16 19.89 -20.35
CA TRP A 18 -4.73 19.72 -20.07
C TRP A 18 -4.29 18.26 -19.83
N LYS A 19 -4.65 17.36 -20.75
CA LYS A 19 -3.94 16.07 -20.93
C LYS A 19 -3.77 15.78 -22.42
N LYS A 20 -2.57 16.04 -22.95
CA LYS A 20 -2.08 15.45 -24.20
C LYS A 20 -1.15 14.31 -23.82
N THR A 21 -1.63 13.07 -23.94
CA THR A 21 -0.76 11.89 -24.01
C THR A 21 -1.18 11.12 -25.25
N VAL A 22 -0.23 10.93 -26.18
CA VAL A 22 -0.45 10.17 -27.42
C VAL A 22 0.17 8.80 -27.21
N GLU A 23 -0.64 7.74 -27.20
CA GLU A 23 -0.18 6.35 -27.31
C GLU A 23 -0.45 5.84 -28.74
N MET A 24 0.56 5.25 -29.38
CA MET A 24 0.42 4.61 -30.70
C MET A 24 -0.06 3.17 -30.54
N LEU A 25 -1.17 2.82 -31.17
CA LEU A 25 -1.62 1.44 -31.35
C LEU A 25 -1.62 1.11 -32.85
N GLY A 26 -0.70 0.22 -33.26
CA GLY A 26 -0.69 -0.65 -34.46
C GLY A 26 -1.32 -0.20 -35.80
N CYS A 27 -0.59 -0.47 -36.90
CA CYS A 27 -1.07 -0.32 -38.28
C CYS A 27 -1.89 -1.56 -38.71
N ASN A 28 -3.01 -1.37 -39.44
CA ASN A 28 -3.72 -2.46 -40.13
C ASN A 28 -3.11 -2.74 -41.52
N ASN A 29 -3.43 -3.87 -42.16
CA ASN A 29 -2.92 -4.39 -43.46
C ASN A 29 -3.09 -3.47 -44.70
N GLN A 30 -3.50 -2.21 -44.51
CA GLN A 30 -3.61 -1.16 -45.54
C GLN A 30 -2.83 0.13 -45.20
N ASN A 31 -1.89 0.11 -44.23
CA ASN A 31 -1.06 1.26 -43.82
C ASN A 31 -1.83 2.53 -43.38
N ARG A 32 -2.94 2.37 -42.66
CA ARG A 32 -3.65 3.46 -41.99
C ARG A 32 -3.42 3.41 -40.47
N CYS A 33 -3.00 4.52 -39.88
CA CYS A 33 -2.89 4.72 -38.44
C CYS A 33 -4.15 5.42 -37.90
N TYR A 34 -4.65 4.98 -36.74
CA TYR A 34 -5.84 5.55 -36.09
C TYR A 34 -5.45 6.14 -34.73
N HIS A 35 -6.06 7.28 -34.36
CA HIS A 35 -6.00 7.83 -33.02
C HIS A 35 -7.31 7.57 -32.28
N LEU A 36 -7.22 7.10 -31.03
CA LEU A 36 -8.37 7.01 -30.12
C LEU A 36 -8.25 8.11 -29.06
N GLN A 37 -9.27 8.97 -29.00
CA GLN A 37 -9.39 10.00 -27.99
C GLN A 37 -10.41 9.52 -26.95
N THR A 38 -9.97 9.20 -25.73
CA THR A 38 -10.89 8.79 -24.66
C THR A 38 -11.24 9.97 -23.78
N CYS A 39 -12.51 10.39 -23.82
CA CYS A 39 -13.15 11.12 -22.73
C CYS A 39 -14.46 10.39 -22.39
N SER A 40 -14.72 10.20 -21.10
CA SER A 40 -15.75 9.34 -20.52
C SER A 40 -16.97 9.01 -21.42
N LYS A 41 -17.15 7.71 -21.67
CA LYS A 41 -18.38 7.01 -22.12
C LYS A 41 -19.00 7.28 -23.51
N ASN A 42 -18.35 7.95 -24.46
CA ASN A 42 -18.72 7.85 -25.88
C ASN A 42 -17.49 7.93 -26.81
N TYR A 43 -17.42 7.09 -27.83
CA TYR A 43 -16.34 7.06 -28.82
C TYR A 43 -16.63 8.02 -29.97
N LEU A 44 -15.70 8.92 -30.28
CA LEU A 44 -15.67 9.67 -31.54
C LEU A 44 -14.36 9.35 -32.27
N VAL A 45 -14.46 8.89 -33.51
CA VAL A 45 -13.34 8.61 -34.40
C VAL A 45 -13.15 9.83 -35.30
N THR A 46 -11.97 10.44 -35.30
CA THR A 46 -11.64 11.52 -36.24
C THR A 46 -10.27 11.33 -36.91
N GLU A 47 -10.35 11.25 -38.24
CA GLU A 47 -9.34 11.33 -39.32
C GLU A 47 -8.10 10.42 -39.37
N ALA A 48 -7.85 9.93 -40.59
CA ALA A 48 -6.73 9.05 -40.96
C ALA A 48 -5.65 9.82 -41.73
N ARG A 49 -4.37 9.56 -41.43
CA ARG A 49 -3.25 9.93 -42.31
C ARG A 49 -2.49 8.69 -42.76
N THR A 50 -2.10 8.68 -44.03
CA THR A 50 -1.34 7.61 -44.70
C THR A 50 0.15 7.72 -44.37
N CYS A 51 0.78 6.63 -43.95
CA CYS A 51 2.22 6.54 -43.74
C CYS A 51 2.90 5.81 -44.91
N HIS A 52 3.82 6.46 -45.60
CA HIS A 52 4.70 5.85 -46.59
C HIS A 52 6.01 5.40 -45.94
N SER A 53 6.24 4.09 -45.81
CA SER A 53 7.53 3.42 -46.08
C SER A 53 7.45 1.93 -45.72
N ASN A 54 7.92 1.10 -46.66
CA ASN A 54 7.91 -0.36 -46.63
C ASN A 54 9.08 -0.92 -45.82
N GLN A 55 8.83 -1.88 -44.90
CA GLN A 55 9.46 -3.22 -44.86
C GLN A 55 9.08 -4.00 -43.57
N PRO A 56 8.76 -5.31 -43.63
CA PRO A 56 8.43 -6.12 -42.45
C PRO A 56 9.61 -6.98 -41.98
N GLN A 57 9.86 -7.05 -40.66
CA GLN A 57 10.60 -8.17 -40.04
C GLN A 57 9.83 -8.72 -38.83
N ARG A 58 9.47 -10.01 -38.92
CA ARG A 58 8.97 -10.85 -37.82
C ARG A 58 10.14 -11.29 -36.95
N VAL A 59 10.00 -11.22 -35.63
CA VAL A 59 10.80 -12.06 -34.71
C VAL A 59 9.88 -12.59 -33.60
N ILE A 60 9.79 -13.92 -33.55
CA ILE A 60 9.16 -14.75 -32.52
C ILE A 60 10.25 -15.07 -31.47
N PRO A 61 10.00 -15.00 -30.15
CA PRO A 61 10.90 -15.61 -29.18
C PRO A 61 10.55 -17.10 -29.02
N GLN A 62 11.38 -17.97 -29.60
CA GLN A 62 11.42 -19.40 -29.30
C GLN A 62 12.09 -19.63 -27.95
N VAL A 63 11.48 -20.51 -27.15
CA VAL A 63 12.04 -21.13 -25.96
C VAL A 63 13.09 -22.16 -26.40
N ALA A 64 14.35 -21.93 -26.05
CA ALA A 64 15.42 -22.90 -26.27
C ALA A 64 15.45 -23.91 -25.11
N LEU A 65 14.96 -25.12 -25.38
CA LEU A 65 15.24 -26.33 -24.61
C LEU A 65 16.59 -26.89 -25.08
N CYS A 66 17.61 -26.84 -24.23
CA CYS A 66 18.80 -27.70 -24.39
C CYS A 66 18.49 -29.08 -23.82
N SER A 67 18.82 -30.09 -24.62
CA SER A 67 18.68 -31.51 -24.34
C SER A 67 20.04 -32.18 -24.12
N LEU A 68 19.97 -33.41 -23.59
CA LEU A 68 20.95 -34.53 -23.56
C LEU A 68 21.58 -34.83 -22.15
N PRO A 69 21.99 -36.09 -21.88
CA PRO A 69 21.09 -37.16 -21.39
C PRO A 69 21.70 -37.95 -20.21
N TRP A 70 20.95 -38.86 -19.58
CA TRP A 70 21.44 -40.20 -19.19
C TRP A 70 20.27 -41.11 -18.80
N LYS A 71 20.20 -42.26 -19.48
CA LYS A 71 19.34 -43.40 -19.15
C LYS A 71 20.09 -44.30 -18.16
N MET A 72 19.40 -44.84 -17.16
CA MET A 72 19.53 -46.27 -16.83
C MET A 72 18.28 -46.78 -16.12
N GLN A 73 17.76 -47.90 -16.63
CA GLN A 73 16.57 -48.62 -16.16
C GLN A 73 16.96 -49.75 -15.20
N SER A 74 16.06 -50.08 -14.27
CA SER A 74 15.64 -51.47 -13.93
C SER A 74 14.47 -51.42 -12.93
N ARG A 75 13.22 -51.68 -13.35
CA ARG A 75 12.40 -52.93 -13.17
C ARG A 75 12.24 -53.38 -11.70
N VAL A 76 11.06 -53.17 -11.08
CA VAL A 76 9.80 -53.98 -11.04
C VAL A 76 9.83 -55.08 -9.97
N HIS A 77 8.79 -55.12 -9.12
CA HIS A 77 7.90 -56.25 -8.67
C HIS A 77 6.95 -55.64 -7.60
N GLY A 78 5.61 -55.60 -7.74
CA GLY A 78 4.63 -56.71 -7.58
C GLY A 78 4.46 -57.05 -6.09
N TYR A 79 3.30 -57.18 -5.41
CA TYR A 79 1.92 -57.53 -5.78
C TYR A 79 1.04 -57.52 -4.49
N GLY A 80 -0.30 -57.47 -4.61
CA GLY A 80 -1.28 -58.04 -3.64
C GLY A 80 -2.11 -57.04 -2.81
N ASP A 81 -3.37 -56.73 -3.18
CA ASP A 81 -4.66 -57.37 -2.75
C ASP A 81 -5.00 -57.16 -1.25
N THR A 82 -6.09 -56.47 -0.87
CA THR A 82 -7.47 -57.00 -0.87
C THR A 82 -8.52 -55.93 -0.47
N ARG A 83 -9.77 -56.21 -0.85
CA ARG A 83 -11.03 -55.41 -0.75
C ARG A 83 -11.51 -55.17 0.70
N ILE A 84 -12.35 -54.15 0.89
CA ILE A 84 -13.68 -54.19 1.56
C ILE A 84 -14.37 -52.82 1.36
N LEU A 85 -15.61 -52.82 0.83
CA LEU A 85 -16.61 -51.76 1.03
C LEU A 85 -17.67 -52.28 2.01
N PRO A 86 -18.19 -51.44 2.92
CA PRO A 86 -19.59 -51.05 2.74
C PRO A 86 -19.94 -49.58 3.12
N HIS A 87 -21.11 -49.21 2.59
CA HIS A 87 -21.98 -48.02 2.55
C HIS A 87 -22.26 -47.19 3.85
N PRO A 88 -23.05 -46.08 3.76
CA PRO A 88 -22.61 -44.68 3.83
C PRO A 88 -22.76 -44.02 5.22
N ALA A 89 -21.81 -43.16 5.60
CA ALA A 89 -21.93 -42.32 6.80
C ALA A 89 -21.96 -40.83 6.44
N ARG A 90 -23.00 -40.18 6.97
CA ARG A 90 -23.45 -38.81 6.82
C ARG A 90 -22.43 -37.81 7.43
N ARG A 91 -22.10 -36.76 6.66
CA ARG A 91 -21.48 -35.46 7.04
C ARG A 91 -20.82 -35.35 8.43
N LYS A 92 -19.51 -35.09 8.45
CA LYS A 92 -18.93 -33.96 9.21
C LYS A 92 -17.84 -33.30 8.36
N SER A 93 -17.98 -31.99 8.19
CA SER A 93 -17.03 -31.10 7.54
C SER A 93 -15.67 -31.17 8.21
N SER A 94 -14.67 -31.74 7.54
CA SER A 94 -13.27 -31.55 7.90
C SER A 94 -12.84 -30.17 7.40
N PHE A 95 -13.20 -29.14 8.16
CA PHE A 95 -12.59 -27.83 8.08
C PHE A 95 -11.13 -28.02 8.50
N GLN A 96 -10.20 -28.08 7.55
CA GLN A 96 -8.77 -28.04 7.82
C GLN A 96 -8.42 -26.66 8.37
N GLN A 97 -8.47 -26.53 9.69
CA GLN A 97 -7.84 -25.46 10.45
C GLN A 97 -6.32 -25.70 10.43
N SER A 98 -5.61 -25.04 9.51
CA SER A 98 -4.14 -24.95 9.55
C SER A 98 -3.66 -23.59 9.04
N SER A 99 -2.94 -22.84 9.91
CA SER A 99 -2.08 -21.63 9.67
C SER A 99 -2.67 -20.19 9.62
N GLN A 100 -3.73 -19.85 10.35
CA GLN A 100 -4.38 -18.52 10.30
C GLN A 100 -3.72 -17.34 11.09
N ALA A 101 -2.45 -17.41 11.50
CA ALA A 101 -1.92 -16.48 12.54
C ALA A 101 -0.90 -15.41 12.11
N ALA A 102 -0.21 -15.54 10.98
CA ALA A 102 0.70 -14.49 10.47
C ALA A 102 0.02 -13.49 9.51
N THR A 103 -1.24 -13.75 9.19
CA THR A 103 -2.00 -13.23 8.05
C THR A 103 -2.80 -11.96 8.39
N ASN A 104 -2.76 -10.96 7.51
CA ASN A 104 -3.56 -9.73 7.48
C ASN A 104 -4.75 -9.69 8.50
N PRO A 105 -4.70 -8.84 9.56
CA PRO A 105 -5.75 -8.80 10.58
C PRO A 105 -7.16 -8.51 10.04
N LEU A 106 -7.29 -7.88 8.87
CA LEU A 106 -8.59 -7.69 8.21
C LEU A 106 -9.31 -9.01 7.93
N LEU A 107 -8.57 -10.08 7.61
CA LEU A 107 -9.17 -11.38 7.27
C LEU A 107 -9.92 -11.99 8.45
N LYS A 108 -9.50 -11.66 9.69
CA LYS A 108 -10.23 -12.07 10.90
C LYS A 108 -11.61 -11.43 11.00
N LEU A 109 -11.82 -10.28 10.35
CA LEU A 109 -13.10 -9.57 10.33
C LEU A 109 -14.00 -10.00 9.18
N GLN A 110 -13.45 -10.63 8.13
CA GLN A 110 -14.21 -11.05 6.95
C GLN A 110 -15.36 -11.99 7.30
N SER A 111 -15.19 -12.89 8.28
CA SER A 111 -16.23 -13.82 8.72
C SER A 111 -17.46 -13.14 9.33
N PHE A 112 -17.36 -11.85 9.69
CA PHE A 112 -18.44 -11.09 10.32
C PHE A 112 -19.21 -10.21 9.32
N VAL A 113 -18.84 -10.23 8.04
CA VAL A 113 -19.44 -9.39 6.99
C VAL A 113 -19.86 -10.28 5.82
N ALA A 114 -21.10 -10.10 5.35
CA ALA A 114 -21.62 -10.86 4.22
C ALA A 114 -20.94 -10.50 2.88
N GLN A 115 -20.46 -9.26 2.77
CA GLN A 115 -19.72 -8.77 1.60
C GLN A 115 -18.20 -8.88 1.82
N PRO A 116 -17.41 -9.20 0.79
CA PRO A 116 -15.96 -9.14 0.84
C PRO A 116 -15.47 -7.73 1.22
N ILE A 117 -14.63 -7.64 2.25
CA ILE A 117 -13.96 -6.40 2.67
C ILE A 117 -12.99 -5.94 1.59
N LEU A 118 -12.29 -6.90 0.97
CA LEU A 118 -11.42 -6.72 -0.19
C LEU A 118 -12.07 -7.45 -1.37
N GLN A 119 -12.05 -6.84 -2.56
CA GLN A 119 -12.61 -7.45 -3.77
C GLN A 119 -11.53 -8.23 -4.53
N ASP A 120 -11.91 -9.30 -5.23
CA ASP A 120 -10.98 -10.19 -5.96
C ASP A 120 -10.14 -9.49 -7.05
N ARG A 121 -10.55 -8.28 -7.47
CA ARG A 121 -9.86 -7.47 -8.49
C ARG A 121 -8.89 -6.45 -7.90
N GLU A 122 -8.86 -6.30 -6.58
CA GLU A 122 -7.99 -5.34 -5.91
C GLU A 122 -6.57 -5.91 -5.78
N MET A 123 -5.55 -5.04 -5.92
CA MET A 123 -4.19 -5.43 -5.57
C MET A 123 -4.09 -5.62 -4.05
N ILE A 124 -3.87 -6.85 -3.63
CA ILE A 124 -3.76 -7.23 -2.21
C ILE A 124 -2.33 -7.64 -1.92
N PHE A 125 -1.77 -7.12 -0.83
CA PHE A 125 -0.50 -7.55 -0.28
C PHE A 125 -0.69 -8.89 0.45
N THR A 126 -0.09 -9.94 -0.08
CA THR A 126 -0.19 -11.33 0.42
C THR A 126 1.21 -11.92 0.68
N PRO A 127 1.93 -11.47 1.72
CA PRO A 127 3.24 -12.02 2.07
C PRO A 127 3.10 -13.43 2.66
N SER A 128 4.11 -14.27 2.43
CA SER A 128 4.26 -15.53 3.17
C SER A 128 4.73 -15.27 4.61
N GLU A 129 4.62 -16.28 5.50
CA GLU A 129 5.16 -16.16 6.86
C GLU A 129 6.67 -15.90 6.86
N ALA A 130 7.39 -16.51 5.90
CA ALA A 130 8.82 -16.29 5.70
C ALA A 130 9.13 -14.85 5.24
N ASP A 131 8.30 -14.26 4.39
CA ASP A 131 8.41 -12.85 4.01
C ASP A 131 8.26 -11.93 5.22
N ILE A 132 7.28 -12.20 6.09
CA ILE A 132 7.03 -11.42 7.30
C ILE A 132 8.21 -11.54 8.28
N ALA A 133 8.75 -12.75 8.45
CA ALA A 133 9.90 -12.98 9.31
C ALA A 133 11.13 -12.17 8.82
N ARG A 134 11.48 -12.29 7.53
CA ARG A 134 12.57 -11.53 6.91
C ARG A 134 12.36 -10.02 7.02
N ALA A 135 11.15 -9.53 6.78
CA ALA A 135 10.85 -8.12 6.90
C ALA A 135 10.96 -7.62 8.34
N SER A 136 10.67 -8.46 9.34
CA SER A 136 10.75 -8.08 10.75
C SER A 136 12.19 -7.88 11.20
N GLU A 137 13.15 -8.63 10.64
CA GLU A 137 14.59 -8.48 10.91
C GLU A 137 15.11 -7.08 10.55
N LEU A 138 14.55 -6.43 9.52
CA LEU A 138 14.92 -5.05 9.14
C LEU A 138 14.65 -4.01 10.24
N PHE A 139 13.80 -4.33 11.22
CA PHE A 139 13.44 -3.45 12.33
C PHE A 139 14.17 -3.79 13.63
N VAL A 140 15.11 -4.74 13.60
CA VAL A 140 15.93 -5.14 14.75
C VAL A 140 17.37 -4.66 14.53
N PRO A 141 17.96 -3.92 15.48
CA PRO A 141 19.33 -3.41 15.31
C PRO A 141 20.36 -4.56 15.40
N SER A 142 21.45 -4.44 14.65
CA SER A 142 22.62 -5.33 14.72
C SER A 142 23.91 -4.55 14.49
N ALA A 143 25.08 -5.19 14.66
CA ALA A 143 26.38 -4.52 14.56
C ALA A 143 26.59 -3.71 13.26
N GLY A 144 26.01 -4.18 12.14
CA GLY A 144 26.07 -3.50 10.83
C GLY A 144 24.76 -2.82 10.40
N HIS A 145 23.72 -2.85 11.23
CA HIS A 145 22.39 -2.33 10.92
C HIS A 145 21.85 -1.55 12.10
N ARG A 146 22.12 -0.24 12.12
CA ARG A 146 21.67 0.65 13.21
C ARG A 146 20.36 1.33 12.84
N ILE A 147 19.49 1.51 13.83
CA ILE A 147 18.26 2.29 13.69
C ILE A 147 18.41 3.51 14.58
N GLU A 148 18.38 4.71 14.00
CA GLU A 148 18.70 5.93 14.72
C GLU A 148 17.80 7.10 14.34
N PHE A 149 17.54 7.95 15.32
CA PHE A 149 16.98 9.28 15.06
C PHE A 149 18.08 10.17 14.48
N VAL A 150 17.83 10.72 13.30
CA VAL A 150 18.79 11.54 12.57
C VAL A 150 18.65 13.00 12.98
N LYS A 151 17.48 13.61 12.70
CA LYS A 151 17.20 15.01 13.01
C LYS A 151 15.71 15.34 12.93
N GLY A 152 15.35 16.46 13.53
CA GLY A 152 14.11 17.18 13.23
C GLY A 152 14.37 18.28 12.20
N ALA A 153 13.39 18.56 11.35
CA ALA A 153 13.42 19.66 10.40
C ALA A 153 12.15 20.50 10.50
N TYR A 154 12.30 21.83 10.49
CA TYR A 154 11.17 22.76 10.41
C TYR A 154 10.65 22.89 8.99
N TYR A 155 11.57 22.83 8.01
CA TYR A 155 11.28 22.99 6.59
C TYR A 155 11.89 21.85 5.76
N PRO A 156 11.34 21.55 4.57
CA PRO A 156 11.82 20.45 3.73
C PRO A 156 13.29 20.57 3.31
N GLU A 157 13.81 21.79 3.19
CA GLU A 157 15.19 22.08 2.78
C GLU A 157 16.22 21.66 3.85
N GLU A 158 15.78 21.58 5.11
CA GLU A 158 16.58 21.07 6.21
C GLU A 158 16.57 19.53 6.28
N ALA A 159 15.73 18.86 5.49
CA ALA A 159 15.69 17.40 5.47
C ALA A 159 17.06 16.85 5.06
N PRO A 160 17.51 15.73 5.66
CA PRO A 160 18.74 15.09 5.21
C PRO A 160 18.70 14.77 3.72
N VAL A 161 19.83 14.73 3.02
CA VAL A 161 19.89 14.35 1.60
C VAL A 161 20.45 12.94 1.49
N TYR A 162 19.59 11.95 1.33
CA TYR A 162 19.98 10.54 1.19
C TYR A 162 19.47 9.96 -0.13
N LYS A 163 20.18 8.93 -0.64
CA LYS A 163 19.75 8.12 -1.78
C LYS A 163 18.89 6.91 -1.38
N LEU A 164 18.53 6.80 -0.10
CA LEU A 164 17.71 5.71 0.44
C LEU A 164 16.24 5.92 0.08
N PRO A 165 15.44 4.85 -0.10
CA PRO A 165 13.99 4.98 -0.19
C PRO A 165 13.43 5.54 1.11
N GLU A 166 12.41 6.39 0.98
CA GLU A 166 11.74 7.02 2.13
C GLU A 166 10.29 6.61 2.25
N ILE A 167 9.83 6.51 3.48
CA ILE A 167 8.42 6.39 3.81
C ILE A 167 8.03 7.47 4.82
N ALA A 168 6.79 7.95 4.75
CA ALA A 168 6.29 9.00 5.63
C ALA A 168 5.04 8.54 6.36
N PHE A 169 4.94 8.84 7.66
CA PHE A 169 3.72 8.68 8.43
C PHE A 169 3.05 10.03 8.62
N ILE A 170 1.78 10.12 8.25
CA ILE A 170 0.95 11.32 8.40
C ILE A 170 -0.39 10.95 9.03
N GLY A 171 -1.00 11.86 9.78
CA GLY A 171 -2.29 11.62 10.40
C GLY A 171 -2.67 12.73 11.36
N ARG A 172 -3.90 12.69 11.89
CA ARG A 172 -4.37 13.66 12.89
C ARG A 172 -3.49 13.66 14.14
N SER A 173 -3.46 14.80 14.83
CA SER A 173 -2.94 14.83 16.20
C SER A 173 -3.61 13.76 17.08
N ASN A 174 -2.82 13.06 17.89
CA ASN A 174 -3.26 11.96 18.76
C ASN A 174 -3.82 10.72 18.05
N VAL A 175 -3.65 10.57 16.74
CA VAL A 175 -4.09 9.36 16.02
C VAL A 175 -3.34 8.10 16.44
N GLY A 176 -2.14 8.24 17.02
CA GLY A 176 -1.30 7.10 17.44
C GLY A 176 0.00 6.96 16.65
N LYS A 177 0.35 7.95 15.82
CA LYS A 177 1.55 7.95 14.98
C LYS A 177 2.86 7.71 15.72
N SER A 178 3.17 8.51 16.74
CA SER A 178 4.42 8.34 17.49
C SER A 178 4.41 7.05 18.32
N SER A 179 3.24 6.58 18.78
CA SER A 179 3.11 5.26 19.42
C SER A 179 3.36 4.12 18.45
N LEU A 180 2.93 4.26 17.18
CA LEU A 180 3.19 3.29 16.13
C LEU A 180 4.68 3.22 15.79
N ILE A 181 5.34 4.38 15.65
CA ILE A 181 6.79 4.43 15.40
C ILE A 181 7.55 3.77 16.55
N LYS A 182 7.18 4.09 17.80
CA LYS A 182 7.77 3.44 18.99
C LYS A 182 7.57 1.93 18.96
N ALA A 183 6.39 1.45 18.57
CA ALA A 183 6.10 0.02 18.49
C ALA A 183 6.82 -0.70 17.33
N LEU A 184 7.05 -0.01 16.21
CA LEU A 184 7.84 -0.56 15.09
C LEU A 184 9.30 -0.78 15.49
N PHE A 185 9.86 0.13 16.29
CA PHE A 185 11.23 0.14 16.76
C PHE A 185 11.37 -0.31 18.23
N SER A 186 10.51 -1.23 18.68
CA SER A 186 10.48 -1.70 20.08
C SER A 186 11.80 -2.31 20.55
N GLU A 187 12.52 -2.97 19.63
CA GLU A 187 13.81 -3.64 19.89
C GLU A 187 15.01 -2.69 19.85
N VAL A 188 14.80 -1.39 19.59
CA VAL A 188 15.89 -0.41 19.49
C VAL A 188 16.12 0.25 20.84
N GLU A 189 17.13 -0.24 21.55
CA GLU A 189 17.53 0.33 22.85
C GLU A 189 17.93 1.81 22.73
N GLY A 190 17.45 2.62 23.67
CA GLY A 190 17.80 4.05 23.74
C GLY A 190 17.11 4.97 22.72
N LEU A 191 16.34 4.44 21.76
CA LEU A 191 15.61 5.27 20.79
C LEU A 191 14.44 6.00 21.44
N LYS A 192 14.63 7.29 21.73
CA LYS A 192 13.62 8.14 22.39
C LYS A 192 12.61 8.70 21.38
N VAL A 193 11.54 7.95 21.12
CA VAL A 193 10.35 8.46 20.41
C VAL A 193 9.38 9.07 21.42
N ARG A 194 9.20 10.39 21.37
CA ARG A 194 8.28 11.09 22.30
C ARG A 194 6.82 10.85 21.93
N THR A 195 6.05 10.27 22.85
CA THR A 195 4.60 10.13 22.76
C THR A 195 3.92 11.10 23.73
N SER A 196 2.93 11.88 23.27
CA SER A 196 2.15 12.77 24.12
C SER A 196 0.67 12.64 23.81
N ASN A 197 -0.16 12.75 24.85
CA ASN A 197 -1.62 12.83 24.73
C ASN A 197 -2.08 14.27 24.40
N THR A 198 -1.20 15.26 24.49
CA THR A 198 -1.51 16.65 24.17
C THR A 198 -1.40 16.86 22.64
N PRO A 199 -2.48 17.28 21.96
CA PRO A 199 -2.44 17.48 20.52
C PRO A 199 -1.45 18.58 20.12
N GLY A 200 -0.79 18.43 18.96
CA GLY A 200 0.22 19.37 18.45
C GLY A 200 1.65 19.14 18.95
N HIS A 201 1.96 17.98 19.54
CA HIS A 201 3.28 17.67 20.10
C HIS A 201 4.39 17.56 19.03
N THR A 202 4.13 16.84 17.94
CA THR A 202 5.08 16.73 16.81
C THR A 202 4.88 17.94 15.89
N LYS A 203 5.80 18.91 15.96
CA LYS A 203 5.80 20.13 15.14
C LYS A 203 6.79 20.10 13.97
N LEU A 204 7.72 19.16 14.01
CA LEU A 204 8.80 18.98 13.04
C LEU A 204 8.57 17.74 12.21
N LEU A 205 9.19 17.69 11.04
CA LEU A 205 9.46 16.44 10.35
C LEU A 205 10.59 15.73 11.11
N LEU A 206 10.34 14.54 11.66
CA LEU A 206 11.36 13.76 12.38
C LEU A 206 11.86 12.61 11.51
N PHE A 207 13.17 12.56 11.28
CA PHE A 207 13.80 11.58 10.41
C PHE A 207 14.44 10.46 11.23
N PHE A 208 14.11 9.22 10.88
CA PHE A 208 14.69 8.02 11.45
C PHE A 208 15.33 7.20 10.33
N GLN A 209 16.61 6.86 10.47
CA GLN A 209 17.31 6.03 9.50
C GLN A 209 17.31 4.57 9.96
N VAL A 210 16.97 3.66 9.06
CA VAL A 210 16.95 2.21 9.30
C VAL A 210 18.08 1.59 8.50
N GLY A 211 19.27 1.53 9.12
CA GLY A 211 20.51 1.04 8.55
C GLY A 211 20.84 1.71 7.23
N ARG A 212 21.08 0.89 6.21
CA ARG A 212 21.21 1.31 4.80
C ARG A 212 19.97 0.93 3.96
N ALA A 213 18.87 0.60 4.62
CA ALA A 213 17.68 0.05 3.98
C ALA A 213 16.71 1.17 3.55
N PHE A 214 16.27 2.01 4.48
CA PHE A 214 15.31 3.09 4.22
C PHE A 214 15.35 4.18 5.30
N SER A 215 14.63 5.27 5.06
CA SER A 215 14.36 6.31 6.07
C SER A 215 12.86 6.44 6.33
N LEU A 216 12.48 6.57 7.61
CA LEU A 216 11.12 6.80 8.08
C LEU A 216 10.98 8.25 8.54
N VAL A 217 9.95 8.93 8.05
CA VAL A 217 9.65 10.33 8.39
C VAL A 217 8.36 10.40 9.21
N ASP A 218 8.46 10.88 10.46
CA ASP A 218 7.30 11.25 11.29
C ASP A 218 6.87 12.67 10.92
N MET A 219 5.73 12.82 10.22
CA MET A 219 5.22 14.13 9.85
C MET A 219 4.47 14.80 11.01
N PRO A 220 4.43 16.14 11.06
CA PRO A 220 3.55 16.85 11.99
C PRO A 220 2.09 16.42 11.78
N GLY A 221 1.31 16.42 12.86
CA GLY A 221 -0.10 16.00 12.77
C GLY A 221 -1.01 17.14 12.29
N TYR A 222 -1.94 16.84 11.39
CA TYR A 222 -2.95 17.81 10.91
C TYR A 222 -4.17 17.90 11.84
N GLY A 223 -5.05 18.88 11.59
CA GLY A 223 -6.33 19.07 12.28
C GLY A 223 -6.33 20.18 13.33
N TYR A 224 -7.13 20.02 14.39
CA TYR A 224 -7.48 21.08 15.36
C TYR A 224 -6.29 21.83 15.98
N ARG A 225 -5.14 21.17 16.18
CA ARG A 225 -3.89 21.79 16.68
C ARG A 225 -2.72 21.59 15.73
N GLN A 226 -2.98 21.68 14.43
CA GLN A 226 -1.90 21.61 13.45
C GLN A 226 -0.90 22.76 13.68
N PRO A 227 0.41 22.50 13.55
CA PRO A 227 1.42 23.55 13.57
C PRO A 227 1.16 24.61 12.50
N ALA A 228 1.52 25.87 12.78
CA ALA A 228 1.36 26.95 11.79
C ALA A 228 2.17 26.70 10.50
N ASN A 229 3.33 26.04 10.63
CA ASN A 229 4.17 25.61 9.53
C ASN A 229 3.74 24.26 8.92
N PHE A 230 2.58 23.69 9.25
CA PHE A 230 2.17 22.39 8.71
C PHE A 230 2.17 22.38 7.17
N ILE A 231 1.60 23.42 6.55
CA ILE A 231 1.56 23.57 5.09
C ILE A 231 2.99 23.63 4.53
N THR A 232 3.81 24.58 4.98
CA THR A 232 5.18 24.74 4.45
C THR A 232 6.09 23.55 4.73
N SER A 233 5.87 22.80 5.81
CA SER A 233 6.66 21.62 6.16
C SER A 233 6.14 20.34 5.49
N ALA A 234 4.94 19.88 5.84
CA ALA A 234 4.40 18.61 5.39
C ALA A 234 4.08 18.63 3.89
N GLU A 235 3.38 19.66 3.40
CA GLU A 235 3.03 19.79 1.99
C GLU A 235 4.29 19.97 1.13
N GLY A 236 5.19 20.85 1.56
CA GLY A 236 6.46 21.10 0.88
C GLY A 236 7.32 19.84 0.79
N PHE A 237 7.38 19.03 1.85
CA PHE A 237 8.08 17.75 1.85
C PHE A 237 7.46 16.77 0.85
N LEU A 238 6.14 16.58 0.89
CA LEU A 238 5.44 15.66 -0.02
C LEU A 238 5.64 16.05 -1.49
N LYS A 239 5.63 17.34 -1.83
CA LYS A 239 5.84 17.84 -3.20
C LYS A 239 7.25 17.63 -3.73
N THR A 240 8.26 17.76 -2.88
CA THR A 240 9.66 17.87 -3.31
C THR A 240 10.44 16.56 -3.19
N ARG A 241 9.97 15.60 -2.39
CA ARG A 241 10.76 14.43 -2.00
C ARG A 241 10.71 13.29 -3.02
N LYS A 242 11.63 13.30 -3.98
CA LYS A 242 11.70 12.33 -5.09
C LYS A 242 11.91 10.87 -4.68
N ASN A 243 12.54 10.61 -3.54
CA ASN A 243 12.81 9.26 -3.04
C ASN A 243 11.71 8.72 -2.10
N LEU A 244 10.62 9.47 -1.89
CA LEU A 244 9.45 9.02 -1.14
C LEU A 244 8.74 7.92 -1.91
N ARG A 245 8.69 6.72 -1.34
CA ARG A 245 8.10 5.52 -1.93
C ARG A 245 6.65 5.32 -1.55
N ASN A 246 6.30 5.62 -0.30
CA ASN A 246 4.94 5.46 0.19
C ASN A 246 4.67 6.35 1.40
N THR A 247 3.44 6.83 1.50
CA THR A 247 2.92 7.58 2.65
C THR A 247 1.86 6.74 3.38
N PHE A 248 1.92 6.70 4.70
CA PHE A 248 0.97 5.96 5.52
C PHE A 248 0.06 6.98 6.21
N LEU A 249 -1.19 7.04 5.75
CA LEU A 249 -2.23 7.88 6.32
C LEU A 249 -2.87 7.15 7.51
N LEU A 250 -2.52 7.59 8.71
CA LEU A 250 -3.01 7.00 9.94
C LEU A 250 -4.38 7.57 10.31
N ILE A 251 -5.31 6.67 10.64
CA ILE A 251 -6.68 6.95 11.07
C ILE A 251 -6.94 6.18 12.36
N ASP A 252 -7.60 6.82 13.34
CA ASP A 252 -7.96 6.17 14.61
C ASP A 252 -9.19 5.28 14.38
N SER A 253 -9.05 3.96 14.54
CA SER A 253 -10.12 3.01 14.22
C SER A 253 -11.31 3.08 15.18
N SER A 254 -11.14 3.68 16.37
CA SER A 254 -12.25 3.91 17.32
C SER A 254 -13.07 5.16 16.99
N VAL A 255 -12.54 6.03 16.12
CA VAL A 255 -13.17 7.29 15.70
C VAL A 255 -13.61 7.27 14.24
N GLY A 256 -12.90 6.54 13.38
CA GLY A 256 -13.11 6.54 11.94
C GLY A 256 -12.65 7.81 11.25
N LEU A 257 -13.02 7.95 9.96
CA LEU A 257 -12.74 9.13 9.14
C LEU A 257 -13.36 10.40 9.73
N GLN A 258 -12.61 11.49 9.69
CA GLN A 258 -13.06 12.82 10.06
C GLN A 258 -12.80 13.81 8.94
N LYS A 259 -13.43 15.00 9.02
CA LYS A 259 -13.32 16.06 8.02
C LYS A 259 -11.88 16.35 7.56
N TRP A 260 -10.94 16.42 8.50
CA TRP A 260 -9.53 16.72 8.20
C TRP A 260 -8.81 15.57 7.48
N ASP A 261 -9.27 14.33 7.62
CA ASP A 261 -8.70 13.18 6.91
C ASP A 261 -9.03 13.25 5.42
N TYR A 262 -10.22 13.73 5.06
CA TYR A 262 -10.58 13.97 3.65
C TYR A 262 -9.68 15.03 3.00
N VAL A 263 -9.35 16.09 3.72
CA VAL A 263 -8.41 17.12 3.23
C VAL A 263 -7.01 16.53 3.01
N ALA A 264 -6.56 15.64 3.90
CA ALA A 264 -5.28 14.95 3.73
C ALA A 264 -5.30 13.99 2.52
N ILE A 265 -6.41 13.29 2.29
CA ILE A 265 -6.63 12.44 1.11
C ILE A 265 -6.58 13.27 -0.17
N GLU A 266 -7.33 14.38 -0.23
CA GLU A 266 -7.34 15.29 -1.38
C GLU A 266 -5.94 15.81 -1.69
N MET A 267 -5.17 16.20 -0.68
CA MET A 267 -3.79 16.65 -0.84
C MET A 267 -2.87 15.55 -1.40
N LEU A 268 -2.96 14.32 -0.90
CA LEU A 268 -2.14 13.20 -1.39
C LEU A 268 -2.49 12.84 -2.84
N GLU A 269 -3.77 12.86 -3.19
CA GLU A 269 -4.26 12.62 -4.55
C GLU A 269 -3.86 13.75 -5.51
N GLU A 270 -3.97 15.01 -5.09
CA GLU A 270 -3.57 16.18 -5.88
C GLU A 270 -2.09 16.12 -6.27
N PHE A 271 -1.23 15.70 -5.34
CA PHE A 271 0.21 15.57 -5.60
C PHE A 271 0.61 14.21 -6.16
N SER A 272 -0.37 13.34 -6.44
CA SER A 272 -0.13 11.97 -6.96
C SER A 272 0.86 11.18 -6.10
N ILE A 273 0.78 11.35 -4.78
CA ILE A 273 1.65 10.65 -3.83
C ILE A 273 1.06 9.27 -3.54
N PRO A 274 1.79 8.17 -3.77
CA PRO A 274 1.34 6.85 -3.37
C PRO A 274 1.16 6.79 -1.85
N TYR A 275 0.00 6.29 -1.41
CA TYR A 275 -0.28 6.15 0.02
C TYR A 275 -1.11 4.92 0.35
N LEU A 276 -1.17 4.58 1.63
CA LEU A 276 -2.12 3.60 2.16
C LEU A 276 -2.69 4.06 3.49
N VAL A 277 -3.88 3.55 3.81
CA VAL A 277 -4.55 3.87 5.06
C VAL A 277 -4.21 2.84 6.14
N VAL A 278 -3.77 3.34 7.30
CA VAL A 278 -3.49 2.53 8.49
C VAL A 278 -4.51 2.88 9.58
N LEU A 279 -5.41 1.95 9.88
CA LEU A 279 -6.35 1.99 10.99
C LEU A 279 -5.63 1.60 12.29
N THR A 280 -5.25 2.62 13.06
CA THR A 280 -4.54 2.52 14.34
C THR A 280 -5.48 2.33 15.53
N LYS A 281 -4.94 1.88 16.66
CA LYS A 281 -5.69 1.64 17.92
C LYS A 281 -6.82 0.61 17.75
N SER A 282 -6.58 -0.43 16.95
CA SER A 282 -7.56 -1.50 16.72
C SER A 282 -8.00 -2.19 18.02
N ASP A 283 -7.18 -2.16 19.06
CA ASP A 283 -7.50 -2.68 20.40
C ASP A 283 -8.58 -1.89 21.15
N LYS A 284 -8.86 -0.64 20.75
CA LYS A 284 -9.84 0.23 21.43
C LYS A 284 -11.23 0.21 20.81
N ALA A 285 -11.34 -0.25 19.57
CA ALA A 285 -12.61 -0.28 18.86
C ALA A 285 -13.30 -1.64 19.05
N SER A 286 -14.61 -1.63 19.25
CA SER A 286 -15.40 -2.86 19.17
C SER A 286 -15.31 -3.46 17.75
N LYS A 287 -15.53 -4.78 17.61
CA LYS A 287 -15.55 -5.44 16.30
C LYS A 287 -16.50 -4.76 15.31
N ARG A 288 -17.67 -4.32 15.80
CA ARG A 288 -18.64 -3.57 15.01
C ARG A 288 -18.07 -2.25 14.51
N GLN A 289 -17.46 -1.45 15.38
CA GLN A 289 -16.84 -0.17 14.99
C GLN A 289 -15.68 -0.36 14.00
N LEU A 290 -14.89 -1.42 14.16
CA LEU A 290 -13.83 -1.76 13.20
C LEU A 290 -14.43 -2.03 11.82
N ILE A 291 -15.45 -2.89 11.74
CA ILE A 291 -16.14 -3.21 10.48
C ILE A 291 -16.73 -1.95 9.84
N GLU A 292 -17.45 -1.13 10.61
CA GLU A 292 -18.02 0.13 10.11
C GLU A 292 -16.93 1.09 9.57
N SER A 293 -15.82 1.23 10.29
CA SER A 293 -14.68 2.06 9.87
C SER A 293 -14.02 1.54 8.60
N ILE A 294 -13.80 0.23 8.50
CA ILE A 294 -13.21 -0.42 7.33
C ILE A 294 -14.12 -0.27 6.12
N MET A 295 -15.41 -0.58 6.25
CA MET A 295 -16.35 -0.50 5.12
C MET A 295 -16.49 0.93 4.60
N THR A 296 -16.53 1.92 5.52
CA THR A 296 -16.51 3.34 5.16
C THR A 296 -15.22 3.70 4.42
N MET A 297 -14.07 3.27 4.94
CA MET A 297 -12.77 3.54 4.34
C MET A 297 -12.63 2.92 2.95
N SER A 298 -12.93 1.62 2.82
CA SER A 298 -12.84 0.91 1.55
C SER A 298 -13.77 1.51 0.50
N LYS A 299 -14.94 2.03 0.90
CA LYS A 299 -15.82 2.78 0.00
C LYS A 299 -15.15 4.07 -0.49
N VAL A 300 -14.61 4.88 0.41
CA VAL A 300 -13.93 6.12 0.07
C VAL A 300 -12.74 5.85 -0.86
N ILE A 301 -11.91 4.86 -0.54
CA ILE A 301 -10.76 4.49 -1.36
C ILE A 301 -11.21 4.13 -2.79
N ARG A 302 -12.22 3.25 -2.93
CA ARG A 302 -12.70 2.84 -4.26
C ARG A 302 -13.36 3.96 -5.07
N GLU A 303 -14.14 4.82 -4.42
CA GLU A 303 -14.97 5.81 -5.13
C GLU A 303 -14.28 7.15 -5.35
N HIS A 304 -13.24 7.47 -4.55
CA HIS A 304 -12.68 8.82 -4.47
C HIS A 304 -11.16 8.90 -4.59
N THR A 305 -10.44 7.78 -4.73
CA THR A 305 -8.96 7.78 -4.75
C THR A 305 -8.43 6.99 -5.94
N GLN A 306 -7.22 7.33 -6.39
CA GLN A 306 -6.49 6.64 -7.46
C GLN A 306 -5.10 6.19 -7.00
N GLY A 307 -4.46 6.93 -6.09
CA GLY A 307 -3.12 6.66 -5.58
C GLY A 307 -3.09 5.85 -4.28
N CYS A 308 -4.25 5.60 -3.66
CA CYS A 308 -4.36 4.82 -2.44
C CYS A 308 -4.32 3.31 -2.71
N LEU A 309 -3.56 2.56 -1.92
CA LEU A 309 -3.68 1.11 -1.86
C LEU A 309 -5.11 0.73 -1.43
N PRO A 310 -5.84 -0.13 -2.19
CA PRO A 310 -7.19 -0.56 -1.84
C PRO A 310 -7.32 -1.25 -0.48
N GLN A 311 -6.26 -1.93 -0.04
CA GLN A 311 -6.22 -2.69 1.21
C GLN A 311 -5.84 -1.79 2.40
N PRO A 312 -6.78 -1.41 3.30
CA PRO A 312 -6.42 -0.73 4.53
C PRO A 312 -5.72 -1.68 5.52
N PHE A 313 -4.87 -1.17 6.39
CA PHE A 313 -4.12 -1.98 7.35
C PHE A 313 -4.64 -1.73 8.76
N LEU A 314 -4.94 -2.78 9.52
CA LEU A 314 -5.29 -2.68 10.95
C LEU A 314 -4.04 -2.88 11.81
N VAL A 315 -3.81 -1.96 12.74
CA VAL A 315 -2.70 -2.06 13.68
C VAL A 315 -3.07 -1.63 15.10
N SER A 316 -2.51 -2.35 16.08
CA SER A 316 -2.48 -1.92 17.47
C SER A 316 -1.03 -1.81 17.94
N SER A 317 -0.61 -0.61 18.29
CA SER A 317 0.68 -0.38 18.95
C SER A 317 0.73 -0.94 20.37
N LYS A 318 -0.44 -1.25 20.97
CA LYS A 318 -0.53 -1.79 22.34
C LYS A 318 -0.42 -3.32 22.36
N SER A 319 -1.17 -4.01 21.50
CA SER A 319 -1.13 -5.48 21.44
C SER A 319 -0.07 -6.03 20.49
N GLY A 320 0.47 -5.17 19.60
CA GLY A 320 1.37 -5.59 18.53
C GLY A 320 0.66 -6.18 17.30
N GLU A 321 -0.68 -6.31 17.33
CA GLU A 321 -1.44 -6.85 16.22
C GLU A 321 -1.23 -6.00 14.95
N GLY A 322 -0.98 -6.68 13.83
CA GLY A 322 -0.78 -6.06 12.52
C GLY A 322 0.61 -5.44 12.31
N LEU A 323 1.45 -5.30 13.34
CA LEU A 323 2.80 -4.76 13.17
C LEU A 323 3.67 -5.60 12.25
N PRO A 324 3.73 -6.95 12.35
CA PRO A 324 4.54 -7.75 11.43
C PRO A 324 4.09 -7.59 9.97
N PHE A 325 2.78 -7.51 9.74
CA PHE A 325 2.20 -7.28 8.42
C PHE A 325 2.56 -5.89 7.86
N LEU A 326 2.49 -4.85 8.69
CA LEU A 326 2.92 -3.49 8.33
C LEU A 326 4.43 -3.43 8.04
N LYS A 327 5.27 -4.09 8.85
CA LYS A 327 6.72 -4.21 8.61
C LYS A 327 7.00 -4.87 7.26
N GLY A 328 6.28 -5.95 6.94
CA GLY A 328 6.29 -6.61 5.63
C GLY A 328 6.05 -5.65 4.48
N PHE A 329 4.99 -4.85 4.57
CA PHE A 329 4.64 -3.91 3.51
C PHE A 329 5.62 -2.73 3.39
N ILE A 330 6.14 -2.21 4.51
CA ILE A 330 7.21 -1.19 4.49
C ILE A 330 8.46 -1.76 3.81
N ALA A 331 8.87 -2.98 4.15
CA ALA A 331 10.02 -3.63 3.51
C ALA A 331 9.78 -3.82 2.01
N TYR A 332 8.58 -4.24 1.61
CA TYR A 332 8.21 -4.42 0.20
C TYR A 332 8.28 -3.10 -0.59
N THR A 333 7.63 -2.05 -0.10
CA THR A 333 7.56 -0.77 -0.81
C THR A 333 8.87 0.00 -0.85
N THR A 334 9.76 -0.26 0.11
CA THR A 334 11.12 0.27 0.09
C THR A 334 12.07 -0.55 -0.77
N GLY A 335 11.62 -1.69 -1.32
CA GLY A 335 12.45 -2.58 -2.14
C GLY A 335 13.40 -3.47 -1.35
N ASN A 336 13.22 -3.56 -0.03
CA ASN A 336 14.00 -4.42 0.88
C ASN A 336 13.36 -5.81 1.09
N LEU A 337 12.20 -6.06 0.46
CA LEU A 337 11.55 -7.37 0.41
C LEU A 337 11.00 -7.61 -1.00
N LEU A 338 11.36 -8.74 -1.59
CA LEU A 338 10.73 -9.25 -2.80
C LEU A 338 9.78 -10.37 -2.42
N LEU A 339 8.50 -10.21 -2.78
CA LEU A 339 7.52 -11.27 -2.60
C LEU A 339 7.86 -12.41 -3.55
N GLN A 340 7.99 -13.63 -3.01
CA GLN A 340 8.10 -14.80 -3.86
C GLN A 340 6.76 -15.00 -4.56
N LYS A 341 6.79 -15.13 -5.89
CA LYS A 341 5.60 -15.54 -6.64
C LYS A 341 5.30 -16.98 -6.23
N SER A 342 4.21 -17.17 -5.50
CA SER A 342 3.62 -18.48 -5.22
C SER A 342 3.12 -19.13 -6.51
#